data_AF-A0A920JWJ6-F1
#
_entry.id   AF-A0A920JWJ6-F1
#
_cell.length_a   1.000
_cell.length_b   1.000
_cell.length_c   1.000
_cell.angle_alpha   90.00
_cell.angle_beta   90.00
_cell.angle_gamma   90.00
#
_symmetry.space_group_name_H-M   'P 1'
#
loop_
_entity.id
_entity.type
_entity.pdbx_description
1 polymer ?
#
loop_
_entity_poly.entity_id
_entity_poly.type
_entity_poly.pdbx_seq_one_letter_code
_entity_poly.pdbx_strand_id
1 'polypeptide(L)' 'MDYLHKMFDFHKTQVYKIMNILNISEYQAMWIAFIKGILITLLLTWVF' A
#
# COMPACT_ATOMS: atom_id res chain seq x y z
N MET A 1 -15.06 -3.56 16.43
CA MET A 1 -14.48 -4.54 15.50
C MET A 1 -14.87 -4.27 14.05
N ASP A 2 -16.12 -3.88 13.76
CA ASP A 2 -16.58 -3.61 12.38
C ASP A 2 -15.82 -2.51 11.61
N TYR A 3 -15.38 -1.44 12.27
CA TYR A 3 -14.79 -0.31 11.56
C TYR A 3 -13.40 -0.61 10.98
N LEU A 4 -12.57 -1.36 11.71
CA LEU A 4 -11.25 -1.78 11.24
C LEU A 4 -11.37 -2.72 10.04
N HIS A 5 -12.31 -3.67 10.08
CA HIS A 5 -12.58 -4.55 8.95
C HIS A 5 -13.07 -3.76 7.72
N LYS A 6 -14.00 -2.82 7.90
CA LYS A 6 -14.45 -1.92 6.82
C LYS A 6 -13.32 -1.09 6.23
N MET A 7 -12.42 -0.57 7.06
CA MET A 7 -11.24 0.16 6.60
C MET A 7 -10.27 -0.71 5.82
N PHE A 8 -10.07 -1.96 6.26
CA PHE A 8 -9.20 -2.91 5.58
C PHE A 8 -9.77 -3.32 4.22
N ASP A 9 -11.08 -3.59 4.17
CA ASP A 9 -11.79 -3.92 2.92
C ASP A 9 -11.78 -2.74 1.95
N PHE A 10 -12.03 -1.52 2.44
CA PHE A 10 -11.91 -0.31 1.63
C PHE A 10 -10.51 -0.16 1.05
N HIS A 11 -9.47 -0.32 1.88
CA HIS A 11 -8.08 -0.25 1.44
C HIS A 11 -7.78 -1.31 0.37
N LYS A 12 -8.19 -2.55 0.61
CA LYS A 12 -8.05 -3.67 -0.33
C LYS A 12 -8.70 -3.36 -1.67
N THR A 13 -9.93 -2.84 -1.69
CA THR A 13 -10.62 -2.44 -2.91
C THR A 13 -9.84 -1.36 -3.68
N GLN A 14 -9.30 -0.35 -3.00
CA GLN A 14 -8.51 0.69 -3.68
C GLN A 14 -7.21 0.14 -4.26
N VAL A 15 -6.51 -0.75 -3.53
CA VAL A 15 -5.28 -1.39 -4.01
C VAL A 15 -5.53 -2.18 -5.28
N TYR A 16 -6.54 -3.06 -5.30
CA TYR A 16 -6.88 -3.82 -6.51
C TYR A 16 -7.34 -2.94 -7.67
N LYS A 17 -8.08 -1.85 -7.39
CA LYS A 17 -8.49 -0.90 -8.42
C LYS A 17 -7.28 -0.23 -9.06
N ILE A 18 -6.32 0.23 -8.26
CA ILE A 18 -5.08 0.85 -8.73
C ILE A 18 -4.23 -0.18 -9.49
N MET A 19 -4.14 -1.41 -8.99
CA MET A 19 -3.40 -2.47 -9.67
C MET A 19 -3.97 -2.75 -11.07
N ASN A 20 -5.30 -2.76 -11.20
CA ASN A 20 -5.96 -2.94 -12.48
C ASN A 20 -5.79 -1.73 -13.41
N ILE A 21 -5.89 -0.50 -12.89
CA ILE A 21 -5.69 0.74 -13.68
C ILE A 21 -4.27 0.82 -14.23
N LEU A 22 -3.27 0.48 -13.40
CA LEU A 22 -1.87 0.53 -13.77
C LEU A 22 -1.40 -0.74 -14.50
N ASN A 23 -2.28 -1.73 -14.65
CA ASN A 23 -1.99 -3.05 -15.22
C ASN A 23 -0.72 -3.67 -14.61
N ILE A 24 -0.60 -3.58 -13.28
CA ILE A 24 0.55 -4.10 -12.53
C ILE A 24 0.21 -5.46 -11.94
N SER A 25 1.18 -6.37 -12.05
CA SER A 25 1.13 -7.68 -11.40
C SER A 25 1.21 -7.57 -9.88
N GLU A 26 0.75 -8.60 -9.18
CA GLU A 26 0.90 -8.71 -7.71
C GLU A 26 2.35 -8.60 -7.25
N TYR A 27 3.29 -9.17 -8.02
CA TYR A 27 4.72 -9.07 -7.74
C TYR A 27 5.23 -7.62 -7.81
N GLN A 28 4.80 -6.86 -8.82
CA GLN A 28 5.13 -5.44 -8.92
C GLN A 28 4.48 -4.63 -7.80
N ALA A 29 3.23 -4.95 -7.43
CA ALA A 29 2.55 -4.31 -6.32
C ALA A 29 3.26 -4.55 -4.97
N MET A 30 3.79 -5.75 -4.75
CA MET A 30 4.66 -6.06 -3.60
C MET A 30 5.90 -5.16 -3.55
N TRP A 31 6.59 -4.99 -4.69
CA TRP A 31 7.77 -4.13 -4.75
C TRP A 31 7.43 -2.66 -4.49
N ILE A 32 6.30 -2.17 -5.00
CA ILE A 32 5.82 -0.81 -4.73
C ILE A 32 5.54 -0.63 -3.24
N ALA A 33 4.89 -1.62 -2.59
CA ALA A 33 4.63 -1.58 -1.16
C ALA A 33 5.93 -1.59 -0.33
N PHE A 34 6.92 -2.38 -0.74
CA PHE A 34 8.23 -2.43 -0.10
C PHE A 34 8.99 -1.11 -0.20
N ILE A 35 9.08 -0.53 -1.40
CA ILE A 35 9.74 0.78 -1.63
C ILE A 35 9.03 1.88 -0.83
N LYS A 36 7.70 1.87 -0.78
CA LYS A 36 6.93 2.79 0.05
C LYS A 36 7.33 2.68 1.53
N GLY A 37 7.52 1.47 2.04
CA GLY A 37 8.00 1.24 3.41
C GLY A 37 9.41 1.79 3.65
N ILE A 38 10.33 1.57 2.71
CA ILE A 38 11.70 2.13 2.77
C ILE A 38 11.64 3.66 2.82
N LEU A 39 10.88 4.29 1.92
CA LEU A 39 10.79 5.75 1.85
C LEU A 39 10.22 6.35 3.13
N ILE A 40 9.18 5.75 3.70
CA ILE A 40 8.60 6.20 4.98
C ILE A 40 9.63 6.07 6.10
N THR A 41 10.34 4.93 6.17
CA THR A 41 11.36 4.70 7.19
C THR A 41 12.50 5.71 7.06
N LEU A 42 13.01 5.94 5.85
CA LEU A 42 14.07 6.92 5.58
C LEU A 42 13.63 8.34 5.96
N LEU A 43 12.38 8.69 5.66
CA LEU A 43 11.82 10.00 6.00
C LEU A 43 11.67 10.16 7.52
N LEU A 44 11.24 9.12 8.24
CA LEU A 44 11.20 9.13 9.70
C LEU A 44 12.60 9.25 10.30
N THR A 45 13.58 8.49 9.82
CA THR A 45 14.99 8.60 10.25
C THR A 45 15.62 9.94 9.91
N TRP A 46 15.12 10.64 8.88
CA TRP A 46 15.60 12.00 8.57
C TRP A 46 15.02 13.05 9.51
N VAL A 47 13.78 12.86 9.99
CA VAL A 47 13.08 13.80 10.88
C VAL A 47 13.49 13.64 12.36
N PHE A 48 13.84 12.42 12.79
CA PHE A 48 14.22 12.09 14.17
C PHE A 48 15.71 11.81 14.31
#